data_AF-A0AAN7DXY3-F1
#
_entry.id   AF-A0AAN7DXY3-F1
#
_cell.length_a   1.000
_cell.length_b   1.000
_cell.length_c   1.000
_cell.angle_alpha   90.00
_cell.angle_beta   90.00
_cell.angle_gamma   90.00
#
_symmetry.space_group_name_H-M   'P 1'
#
loop_
_entity.id
_entity.type
_entity.pdbx_description
1 polymer ?
#
loop_
_entity_poly.entity_id
_entity_poly.type
_entity_poly.pdbx_seq_one_letter_code
_entity_poly.pdbx_strand_id
1 'polypeptide(L)'
;MAYAFRDNNGYRGFFSFSKRNYLELPLPEASGKGCFSSEGWLITLAEDKTMNLLHPLNRNRIMLPYLGQNYHQHSLVNLIKKAVLSSSPSWNSNYIIMIIVGFANRRMKNLAFARAGDNTWTMIAEKQPYIDVTYYQGRFYAITSSGVLVVCDVEGPNPTKTKLATSFVYQMNDRFYIVVGSSGQLLVAKQNSQVFEVFKVNVSSTEAVKVRSLVDNLHQGLSV
;
A
#
# COMPACT_ATOMS: atom_id res chain seq x y z
N MET A 1 -7.20 -2.06 -11.37
CA MET A 1 -7.42 -1.85 -9.93
C MET A 1 -8.47 -0.76 -9.78
N ALA A 2 -9.51 -0.97 -8.98
CA ALA A 2 -10.53 0.05 -8.73
C ALA A 2 -10.25 0.77 -7.42
N TYR A 3 -10.32 2.10 -7.44
CA TYR A 3 -10.22 2.92 -6.23
C TYR A 3 -11.61 3.07 -5.60
N ALA A 4 -11.70 2.83 -4.30
CA ALA A 4 -12.91 3.07 -3.53
C ALA A 4 -12.86 4.45 -2.88
N PHE A 5 -13.84 5.31 -3.16
CA PHE A 5 -14.01 6.60 -2.48
C PHE A 5 -15.32 6.63 -1.70
N ARG A 6 -15.39 7.53 -0.72
CA ARG A 6 -16.52 7.65 0.21
C ARG A 6 -17.64 8.43 -0.45
N ASP A 7 -18.84 7.87 -0.42
CA ASP A 7 -20.08 8.63 -0.55
C ASP A 7 -20.89 8.48 0.76
N ASN A 8 -21.67 9.50 1.11
CA ASN A 8 -22.27 9.66 2.43
C ASN A 8 -23.55 8.81 2.66
N ASN A 9 -23.95 7.99 1.69
CA ASN A 9 -25.21 7.24 1.71
C ASN A 9 -25.03 5.71 1.80
N GLY A 10 -23.88 5.25 2.29
CA GLY A 10 -23.59 3.81 2.38
C GLY A 10 -23.22 3.15 1.04
N TYR A 11 -23.00 3.94 -0.01
CA TYR A 11 -22.47 3.49 -1.30
C TYR A 11 -20.95 3.70 -1.36
N ARG A 12 -20.29 2.90 -2.20
CA ARG A 12 -18.88 3.05 -2.54
C ARG A 12 -18.71 3.00 -4.05
N GLY A 13 -18.08 4.04 -4.60
CA GLY A 13 -17.73 4.13 -6.01
C GLY A 13 -16.41 3.42 -6.29
N PHE A 14 -16.37 2.63 -7.37
CA PHE A 14 -15.22 1.88 -7.85
C PHE A 14 -14.93 2.29 -9.29
N PHE A 15 -13.75 2.86 -9.54
CA PHE A 15 -13.37 3.21 -10.91
C PHE A 15 -12.84 1.99 -11.68
N SER A 16 -13.44 1.65 -12.81
CA SER A 16 -12.94 0.64 -13.73
C SER A 16 -12.08 1.29 -14.82
N PHE A 17 -10.78 1.00 -14.83
CA PHE A 17 -9.90 1.47 -15.92
C PHE A 17 -10.23 0.86 -17.28
N SER A 18 -10.70 -0.40 -17.30
CA SER A 18 -11.05 -1.10 -18.54
C SER A 18 -12.27 -0.47 -19.22
N LYS A 19 -13.29 -0.11 -18.42
CA LYS A 19 -14.54 0.50 -18.90
C LYS A 19 -14.52 2.03 -18.85
N ARG A 20 -13.49 2.62 -18.26
CA ARG A 20 -13.34 4.07 -17.98
C ARG A 20 -14.59 4.67 -17.33
N ASN A 21 -15.21 3.94 -16.42
CA ASN A 21 -16.44 4.34 -15.75
C ASN A 21 -16.41 4.03 -14.24
N TYR A 22 -17.40 4.53 -13.52
CA TYR A 22 -17.59 4.25 -12.11
C TYR A 22 -18.68 3.18 -11.94
N LEU A 23 -18.41 2.23 -11.04
CA LEU A 23 -19.40 1.30 -10.52
C LEU A 23 -19.69 1.70 -9.08
N GLU A 24 -20.94 2.03 -8.78
CA GLU A 24 -21.36 2.27 -7.40
C GLU A 24 -22.01 1.01 -6.85
N LEU A 25 -21.52 0.55 -5.71
CA LEU A 25 -22.09 -0.58 -5.00
C LEU A 25 -22.60 -0.12 -3.63
N PRO A 26 -23.83 -0.49 -3.23
CA PRO A 26 -24.29 -0.22 -1.87
C PRO A 26 -23.43 -1.05 -0.93
N LEU A 27 -22.53 -0.48 -0.13
CA LEU A 27 -21.66 -1.21 0.81
C LEU A 27 -21.90 -0.71 2.25
N PRO A 28 -23.06 -1.02 2.87
CA PRO A 28 -23.36 -0.62 4.25
C PRO A 28 -22.30 -1.11 5.25
N GLU A 29 -21.66 -2.25 4.97
CA GLU A 29 -20.59 -2.82 5.80
C GLU A 29 -19.34 -1.95 5.87
N ALA A 30 -19.15 -1.08 4.87
CA ALA A 30 -18.07 -0.12 4.78
C ALA A 30 -18.53 1.28 5.20
N SER A 31 -19.81 1.50 5.49
CA SER A 31 -20.34 2.82 5.87
C SER A 31 -19.68 3.32 7.15
N GLY A 32 -19.29 4.60 7.17
CA GLY A 32 -18.57 5.21 8.30
C GLY A 32 -17.12 4.72 8.51
N LYS A 33 -16.64 3.75 7.74
CA LYS A 33 -15.28 3.17 7.90
C LYS A 33 -14.26 3.84 6.98
N GLY A 34 -13.01 3.93 7.44
CA GLY A 34 -11.85 4.14 6.57
C GLY A 34 -11.71 2.95 5.62
N CYS A 35 -11.42 3.18 4.35
CA CYS A 35 -11.34 2.12 3.33
C CYS A 35 -10.09 2.26 2.48
N PHE A 36 -9.41 1.14 2.26
CA PHE A 36 -8.26 1.01 1.36
C PHE A 36 -8.53 -0.15 0.41
N SER A 37 -7.98 -0.13 -0.80
CA SER A 37 -8.16 -1.20 -1.79
C SER A 37 -6.84 -1.87 -2.08
N SER A 38 -6.81 -3.21 -2.09
CA SER A 38 -5.66 -3.99 -2.54
C SER A 38 -6.14 -5.35 -3.03
N GLU A 39 -5.56 -5.86 -4.13
CA GLU A 39 -5.86 -7.20 -4.66
C GLU A 39 -7.36 -7.52 -4.85
N GLY A 40 -8.16 -6.50 -5.21
CA GLY A 40 -9.61 -6.63 -5.42
C GLY A 40 -10.48 -6.62 -4.15
N TRP A 41 -9.86 -6.51 -2.97
CA TRP A 41 -10.54 -6.44 -1.68
C TRP A 41 -10.48 -5.03 -1.10
N LEU A 42 -11.46 -4.72 -0.24
CA LEU A 42 -11.42 -3.55 0.63
C LEU A 42 -10.86 -3.92 2.00
N ILE A 43 -9.89 -3.16 2.47
CA ILE A 43 -9.45 -3.16 3.87
C ILE A 43 -10.26 -2.07 4.56
N THR A 44 -11.12 -2.42 5.51
CA THR A 44 -11.95 -1.47 6.24
C THR A 44 -11.46 -1.30 7.68
N LEU A 45 -11.46 -0.07 8.17
CA LEU A 45 -11.14 0.30 9.55
C LEU A 45 -12.32 1.07 10.16
N ALA A 46 -12.93 0.50 11.19
CA ALA A 46 -13.99 1.13 11.96
C ALA A 46 -13.46 2.02 13.10
N GLU A 47 -14.37 2.79 13.71
CA GLU A 47 -14.06 3.69 14.83
C GLU A 47 -13.79 2.94 16.15
N ASP A 48 -14.17 1.68 16.25
CA ASP A 48 -13.75 0.82 17.35
C ASP A 48 -12.38 0.16 17.08
N LYS A 49 -11.67 0.56 16.01
CA LYS A 49 -10.42 -0.03 15.50
C LYS A 49 -10.58 -1.47 14.97
N THR A 50 -11.81 -1.95 14.80
CA THR A 50 -12.06 -3.22 14.14
C THR A 50 -11.64 -3.12 12.68
N MET A 51 -10.83 -4.10 12.26
CA MET A 51 -10.36 -4.23 10.90
C MET A 51 -10.85 -5.51 10.24
N ASN A 52 -11.19 -5.42 8.96
CA ASN A 52 -11.52 -6.58 8.16
C ASN A 52 -11.18 -6.35 6.69
N LEU A 53 -10.94 -7.45 5.99
CA LEU A 53 -11.06 -7.50 4.54
C LEU A 53 -12.54 -7.65 4.20
N LEU A 54 -13.03 -6.92 3.20
CA LEU A 54 -14.38 -6.97 2.68
C LEU A 54 -14.29 -7.16 1.17
N HIS A 55 -14.86 -8.25 0.68
CA HIS A 55 -14.98 -8.47 -0.75
C HIS A 55 -16.17 -7.65 -1.28
N PRO A 56 -15.97 -6.72 -2.24
CA PRO A 56 -17.00 -5.75 -2.61
C PRO A 56 -18.21 -6.35 -3.31
N LEU A 57 -18.05 -7.48 -4.03
CA LEU A 57 -19.16 -8.09 -4.79
C LEU A 57 -20.00 -9.07 -3.97
N ASN A 58 -19.37 -10.03 -3.27
CA ASN A 58 -20.08 -11.08 -2.50
C ASN A 58 -20.20 -10.81 -0.99
N ARG A 59 -19.70 -9.66 -0.50
CA ARG A 59 -19.75 -9.24 0.92
C ARG A 59 -18.98 -10.10 1.92
N ASN A 60 -18.19 -11.07 1.46
CA ASN A 60 -17.40 -11.90 2.38
C ASN A 60 -16.46 -11.03 3.21
N ARG A 61 -16.36 -11.36 4.50
CA ARG A 61 -15.50 -10.66 5.46
C ARG A 61 -14.46 -11.60 6.02
N ILE A 62 -13.22 -11.13 6.09
CA ILE A 62 -12.14 -11.81 6.80
C ILE A 62 -11.64 -10.85 7.87
N MET A 63 -11.71 -11.28 9.13
CA MET A 63 -11.27 -10.45 10.25
C MET A 63 -9.74 -10.32 10.21
N LEU A 64 -9.26 -9.11 10.51
CA LEU A 64 -7.84 -8.83 10.67
C LEU A 64 -7.52 -8.64 12.16
N PRO A 65 -6.24 -8.77 12.56
CA PRO A 65 -5.84 -8.48 13.93
C PRO A 65 -6.29 -7.10 14.41
N TYR A 66 -6.67 -7.01 15.68
CA TYR A 66 -7.08 -5.76 16.30
C TYR A 66 -5.87 -4.80 16.41
N LEU A 67 -6.04 -3.56 15.97
CA LEU A 67 -5.05 -2.50 16.22
C LEU A 67 -5.17 -2.06 17.67
N GLY A 68 -4.22 -2.50 18.51
CA GLY A 68 -4.26 -2.42 19.99
C GLY A 68 -4.56 -1.06 20.66
N GLN A 69 -4.54 -1.05 21.99
CA GLN A 69 -4.98 0.10 22.80
C GLN A 69 -4.07 1.35 22.68
N ASN A 70 -2.79 1.17 22.30
CA ASN A 70 -1.79 2.25 22.21
C ASN A 70 -2.12 3.35 21.16
N TYR A 71 -3.13 3.14 20.31
CA TYR A 71 -3.61 4.12 19.36
C TYR A 71 -4.70 5.02 19.99
N HIS A 72 -4.32 5.88 20.94
CA HIS A 72 -5.25 6.84 21.55
C HIS A 72 -5.48 8.01 20.59
N GLN A 73 -6.55 7.98 19.78
CA GLN A 73 -6.91 9.13 18.95
C GLN A 73 -8.43 9.33 18.87
N HIS A 74 -8.84 10.60 18.87
CA HIS A 74 -10.21 11.07 18.67
C HIS A 74 -10.70 10.98 17.21
N SER A 75 -9.87 10.51 16.28
CA SER A 75 -10.23 10.34 14.86
C SER A 75 -9.38 9.26 14.20
N LEU A 76 -9.94 8.06 14.08
CA LEU A 76 -9.25 6.86 13.60
C LEU A 76 -9.11 6.80 12.07
N VAL A 77 -9.81 7.67 11.34
CA VAL A 77 -9.75 7.76 9.88
C VAL A 77 -8.34 8.09 9.36
N ASN A 78 -7.44 8.55 10.23
CA ASN A 78 -6.07 8.87 9.90
C ASN A 78 -5.02 7.87 10.42
N LEU A 79 -5.45 6.79 11.09
CA LEU A 79 -4.53 5.84 11.72
C LEU A 79 -3.73 5.05 10.68
N ILE A 80 -4.41 4.53 9.67
CA ILE A 80 -3.78 3.81 8.56
C ILE A 80 -3.56 4.79 7.41
N LYS A 81 -2.34 4.81 6.87
CA LYS A 81 -1.98 5.64 5.71
C LYS A 81 -1.99 4.84 4.40
N LYS A 82 -1.71 3.54 4.48
CA LYS A 82 -1.78 2.61 3.35
C LYS A 82 -1.95 1.18 3.84
N ALA A 83 -2.59 0.33 3.05
CA ALA A 83 -2.69 -1.11 3.26
C ALA A 83 -2.47 -1.84 1.93
N VAL A 84 -1.66 -2.91 1.94
CA VAL A 84 -1.29 -3.70 0.76
C VAL A 84 -1.33 -5.18 1.11
N LEU A 85 -1.98 -5.97 0.27
CA LEU A 85 -1.98 -7.42 0.30
C LEU A 85 -0.89 -7.98 -0.61
N SER A 86 -0.28 -9.10 -0.23
CA SER A 86 0.66 -9.84 -1.08
C SER A 86 -0.04 -10.61 -2.20
N SER A 87 -1.28 -11.03 -1.99
CA SER A 87 -2.11 -11.75 -2.95
C SER A 87 -3.58 -11.59 -2.57
N SER A 88 -4.49 -11.77 -3.53
CA SER A 88 -5.91 -11.74 -3.24
C SER A 88 -6.35 -12.95 -2.40
N PRO A 89 -7.09 -12.72 -1.29
CA PRO A 89 -7.73 -13.78 -0.53
C PRO A 89 -8.75 -14.61 -1.32
N SER A 90 -9.18 -14.16 -2.50
CA SER A 90 -10.15 -14.89 -3.33
C SER A 90 -9.61 -16.19 -3.93
N TRP A 91 -8.28 -16.30 -4.11
CA TRP A 91 -7.65 -17.50 -4.68
C TRP A 91 -6.41 -17.97 -3.90
N ASN A 92 -5.94 -17.19 -2.92
CA ASN A 92 -4.82 -17.55 -2.09
C ASN A 92 -5.15 -17.28 -0.61
N SER A 93 -5.31 -18.35 0.17
CA SER A 93 -5.53 -18.25 1.61
C SER A 93 -4.29 -17.80 2.38
N ASN A 94 -3.10 -17.90 1.79
CA ASN A 94 -1.81 -17.60 2.40
C ASN A 94 -1.33 -16.19 1.99
N TYR A 95 -2.17 -15.19 2.23
CA TYR A 95 -1.82 -13.79 1.99
C TYR A 95 -1.14 -13.17 3.22
N ILE A 96 -0.41 -12.09 2.97
CA ILE A 96 0.17 -11.21 3.98
C ILE A 96 -0.40 -9.82 3.74
N ILE A 97 -0.86 -9.16 4.80
CA ILE A 97 -1.22 -7.75 4.75
C ILE A 97 -0.11 -6.93 5.40
N MET A 98 0.31 -5.86 4.73
CA MET A 98 1.19 -4.84 5.27
C MET A 98 0.47 -3.50 5.32
N ILE A 99 0.56 -2.81 6.44
CA ILE A 99 -0.02 -1.48 6.64
C ILE A 99 1.06 -0.47 7.01
N ILE A 100 0.85 0.78 6.61
CA ILE A 100 1.52 1.94 7.19
C ILE A 100 0.60 2.50 8.26
N VAL A 101 1.03 2.46 9.52
CA VAL A 101 0.28 2.98 10.67
C VAL A 101 0.97 4.21 11.25
N GLY A 102 0.22 5.29 11.43
CA GLY A 102 0.70 6.53 12.05
C GLY A 102 0.43 6.57 13.56
N PHE A 103 1.31 7.19 14.34
CA PHE A 103 1.08 7.44 15.76
C PHE A 103 0.87 8.94 16.00
N ALA A 104 -0.16 9.35 16.73
CA ALA A 104 -0.54 10.77 16.83
C ALA A 104 0.53 11.65 17.50
N ASN A 105 1.32 11.09 18.42
CA ASN A 105 2.30 11.80 19.24
C ASN A 105 3.73 11.78 18.66
N ARG A 106 3.95 11.09 17.55
CA ARG A 106 5.24 11.01 16.88
C ARG A 106 4.95 11.27 15.41
N ARG A 107 5.68 12.13 14.70
CA ARG A 107 5.55 12.25 13.23
C ARG A 107 5.97 10.97 12.46
N MET A 108 5.90 9.83 13.14
CA MET A 108 6.37 8.52 12.75
C MET A 108 5.21 7.72 12.18
N LYS A 109 5.53 7.02 11.10
CA LYS A 109 4.65 6.13 10.36
C LYS A 109 5.41 4.83 10.22
N ASN A 110 4.95 3.81 10.91
CA ASN A 110 5.62 2.52 10.99
C ASN A 110 4.95 1.50 10.09
N LEU A 111 5.70 0.49 9.70
CA LEU A 111 5.17 -0.66 8.99
C LEU A 111 4.77 -1.72 10.01
N ALA A 112 3.60 -2.31 9.78
CA ALA A 112 3.16 -3.49 10.49
C ALA A 112 2.64 -4.50 9.47
N PHE A 113 2.82 -5.79 9.74
CA PHE A 113 2.26 -6.83 8.90
C PHE A 113 1.58 -7.93 9.73
N ALA A 114 0.69 -8.67 9.07
CA ALA A 114 0.06 -9.86 9.60
C ALA A 114 -0.11 -10.88 8.47
N ARG A 115 0.07 -12.15 8.77
CA ARG A 115 -0.24 -13.26 7.88
C ARG A 115 -1.70 -13.66 8.03
N ALA A 116 -2.23 -14.39 7.05
CA ALA A 116 -3.53 -15.01 7.19
C ALA A 116 -3.57 -15.90 8.44
N GLY A 117 -4.57 -15.69 9.30
CA GLY A 117 -4.72 -16.42 10.57
C GLY A 117 -3.94 -15.86 11.76
N ASP A 118 -3.06 -14.87 11.56
CA ASP A 118 -2.43 -14.17 12.69
C ASP A 118 -3.50 -13.44 13.51
N ASN A 119 -3.32 -13.39 14.83
CA ASN A 119 -4.19 -12.66 15.76
C ASN A 119 -3.60 -11.32 16.21
N THR A 120 -2.34 -11.05 15.88
CA THR A 120 -1.60 -9.83 16.27
C THR A 120 -0.84 -9.26 15.09
N TRP A 121 -0.60 -7.94 15.12
CA TRP A 121 0.26 -7.27 14.16
C TRP A 121 1.73 -7.40 14.58
N THR A 122 2.60 -7.78 13.63
CA THR A 122 4.05 -7.74 13.81
C THR A 122 4.60 -6.41 13.31
N MET A 123 5.23 -5.64 14.20
CA MET A 123 5.86 -4.36 13.85
C MET A 123 7.23 -4.57 13.20
N ILE A 124 7.47 -3.86 12.11
CA ILE A 124 8.81 -3.78 11.49
C ILE A 124 9.60 -2.67 12.21
N ALA A 125 10.89 -2.93 12.43
CA ALA A 125 11.78 -2.02 13.15
C ALA A 125 11.77 -0.62 12.53
N GLU A 126 11.52 0.37 13.40
CA GLU A 126 11.40 1.77 13.05
C GLU A 126 12.76 2.34 12.63
N LYS A 127 12.79 3.02 11.47
CA LYS A 127 13.96 3.77 11.01
C LYS A 127 13.59 5.23 10.73
N GLN A 128 12.57 5.45 9.91
CA GLN A 128 12.07 6.76 9.49
C GLN A 128 10.59 6.65 9.08
N PRO A 129 9.82 7.75 9.02
CA PRO A 129 8.41 7.70 8.65
C PRO A 129 8.22 7.21 7.21
N TYR A 130 7.57 6.06 7.07
CA TYR A 130 7.16 5.52 5.77
C TYR A 130 5.99 6.32 5.18
N ILE A 131 6.01 6.50 3.86
CA ILE A 131 4.97 7.23 3.14
C ILE A 131 4.26 6.37 2.11
N ASP A 132 4.93 5.36 1.58
CA ASP A 132 4.34 4.45 0.62
C ASP A 132 4.92 3.03 0.74
N VAL A 133 4.13 2.04 0.32
CA VAL A 133 4.47 0.62 0.30
C VAL A 133 3.75 -0.09 -0.85
N THR A 134 4.40 -1.10 -1.44
CA THR A 134 3.79 -2.03 -2.40
C THR A 134 4.31 -3.45 -2.19
N TYR A 135 3.61 -4.44 -2.73
CA TYR A 135 4.11 -5.80 -2.88
C TYR A 135 4.58 -6.00 -4.32
N TYR A 136 5.74 -6.61 -4.49
CA TYR A 136 6.37 -6.81 -5.79
C TYR A 136 7.28 -8.03 -5.74
N GLN A 137 7.07 -8.99 -6.65
CA GLN A 137 7.93 -10.18 -6.84
C GLN A 137 8.32 -10.87 -5.51
N GLY A 138 7.33 -11.21 -4.69
CA GLY A 138 7.56 -11.96 -3.45
C GLY A 138 7.86 -11.12 -2.22
N ARG A 139 8.09 -9.80 -2.35
CA ARG A 139 8.54 -8.96 -1.23
C ARG A 139 7.78 -7.64 -1.14
N PHE A 140 7.78 -7.05 0.05
CA PHE A 140 7.26 -5.70 0.24
C PHE A 140 8.37 -4.67 0.05
N TYR A 141 8.08 -3.62 -0.69
CA TYR A 141 8.94 -2.46 -0.90
C TYR A 141 8.28 -1.24 -0.28
N ALA A 142 8.99 -0.54 0.60
CA ALA A 142 8.48 0.63 1.30
C ALA A 142 9.46 1.79 1.17
N ILE A 143 8.93 3.01 1.09
CA ILE A 143 9.75 4.22 0.95
C ILE A 143 9.46 5.20 2.08
N THR A 144 10.52 5.79 2.62
CA THR A 144 10.46 6.81 3.66
C THR A 144 10.19 8.19 3.04
N SER A 145 9.79 9.16 3.88
CA SER A 145 9.65 10.55 3.42
C SER A 145 10.96 11.18 2.94
N SER A 146 12.11 10.61 3.30
CA SER A 146 13.45 11.03 2.89
C SER A 146 13.95 10.33 1.63
N GLY A 147 13.10 9.56 0.93
CA GLY A 147 13.47 8.89 -0.30
C GLY A 147 14.32 7.64 -0.11
N VAL A 148 14.32 7.01 1.08
CA VAL A 148 15.00 5.73 1.29
C VAL A 148 14.02 4.60 0.97
N LEU A 149 14.31 3.84 -0.09
CA LEU A 149 13.55 2.65 -0.46
C LEU A 149 14.16 1.43 0.23
N VAL A 150 13.32 0.64 0.89
CA VAL A 150 13.73 -0.58 1.60
C VAL A 150 12.91 -1.78 1.17
N VAL A 151 13.52 -2.95 1.29
CA VAL A 151 12.87 -4.26 1.15
C VAL A 151 12.54 -4.81 2.52
N CYS A 152 11.30 -5.25 2.69
CA CYS A 152 10.81 -5.97 3.87
C CYS A 152 10.61 -7.44 3.49
N ASP A 153 11.53 -8.29 3.93
CA ASP A 153 11.52 -9.73 3.69
C ASP A 153 10.85 -10.42 4.88
N VAL A 154 9.52 -10.34 4.91
CA VAL A 154 8.69 -10.79 6.05
C VAL A 154 8.57 -12.32 6.15
N GLU A 155 9.01 -13.05 5.14
CA GLU A 155 9.08 -14.52 5.12
C GLU A 155 10.50 -15.02 5.38
N GLY A 156 11.51 -14.15 5.37
CA GLY A 156 12.89 -14.47 5.66
C GLY A 156 13.20 -14.63 7.17
N PRO A 157 14.46 -14.95 7.52
CA PRO A 157 14.88 -15.26 8.89
C PRO A 157 14.84 -14.05 9.85
N ASN A 158 14.69 -12.83 9.33
CA ASN A 158 14.63 -11.60 10.13
C ASN A 158 13.43 -10.74 9.69
N PRO A 159 12.18 -11.18 9.93
CA PRO A 159 10.98 -10.61 9.30
C PRO A 159 10.65 -9.19 9.78
N THR A 160 11.28 -8.74 10.86
CA THR A 160 11.12 -7.39 11.42
C THR A 160 12.19 -6.40 10.95
N LYS A 161 13.19 -6.86 10.18
CA LYS A 161 14.29 -6.02 9.68
C LYS A 161 14.08 -5.64 8.23
N THR A 162 14.51 -4.42 7.88
CA THR A 162 14.49 -3.92 6.51
C THR A 162 15.91 -3.86 5.93
N LYS A 163 16.03 -4.16 4.64
CA LYS A 163 17.27 -4.03 3.86
C LYS A 163 17.16 -2.81 2.92
N LEU A 164 18.23 -2.05 2.76
CA LEU A 164 18.27 -0.95 1.79
C LEU A 164 18.11 -1.52 0.38
N ALA A 165 17.16 -0.98 -0.38
CA ALA A 165 17.03 -1.25 -1.82
C ALA A 165 17.79 -0.18 -2.60
N THR A 166 17.47 1.10 -2.38
CA THR A 166 18.14 2.25 -2.99
C THR A 166 17.78 3.50 -2.19
N SER A 167 18.43 4.62 -2.47
CA SER A 167 18.02 5.93 -1.96
C SER A 167 17.92 6.94 -3.10
N PHE A 168 17.05 7.93 -2.91
CA PHE A 168 16.86 9.04 -3.82
C PHE A 168 17.29 10.33 -3.15
N VAL A 169 17.87 11.25 -3.91
CA VAL A 169 18.23 12.57 -3.40
C VAL A 169 16.95 13.31 -3.01
N TYR A 170 16.82 13.61 -1.72
CA TYR A 170 15.67 14.29 -1.13
C TYR A 170 15.84 15.81 -1.17
N GLN A 171 14.76 16.48 -1.55
CA GLN A 171 14.56 17.93 -1.50
C GLN A 171 13.29 18.23 -0.70
N MET A 172 13.25 19.40 -0.08
CA MET A 172 12.10 19.84 0.70
C MET A 172 10.85 19.86 -0.18
N ASN A 173 9.75 19.26 0.32
CA ASN A 173 8.47 19.05 -0.37
C ASN A 173 8.42 17.93 -1.41
N ASP A 174 9.47 17.12 -1.54
CA ASP A 174 9.38 15.91 -2.35
C ASP A 174 8.33 14.94 -1.81
N ARG A 175 7.55 14.37 -2.73
CA ARG A 175 6.66 13.23 -2.49
C ARG A 175 7.17 12.06 -3.31
N PHE A 176 7.15 10.88 -2.70
CA PHE A 176 7.51 9.64 -3.39
C PHE A 176 6.31 8.70 -3.45
N TYR A 177 6.21 8.00 -4.57
CA TYR A 177 5.20 6.99 -4.83
C TYR A 177 5.87 5.75 -5.42
N ILE A 178 5.51 4.57 -4.93
CA ILE A 178 5.97 3.29 -5.48
C ILE A 178 4.87 2.77 -6.40
N VAL A 179 5.25 2.47 -7.64
CA VAL A 179 4.32 2.03 -8.68
C VAL A 179 4.88 0.79 -9.36
N VAL A 180 4.04 -0.20 -9.60
CA VAL A 180 4.37 -1.31 -10.51
C VAL A 180 3.89 -0.92 -11.90
N GLY A 181 4.83 -0.74 -12.82
CA GLY A 181 4.53 -0.37 -14.20
C GLY A 181 3.81 -1.48 -14.97
N SER A 182 3.18 -1.14 -16.09
CA SER A 182 2.42 -2.08 -16.92
C SER A 182 3.26 -3.25 -17.46
N SER A 183 4.54 -3.02 -17.74
CA SER A 183 5.50 -4.05 -18.14
C SER A 183 6.14 -4.78 -16.94
N GLY A 184 5.59 -4.62 -15.74
CA GLY A 184 5.96 -5.38 -14.56
C GLY A 184 7.24 -4.95 -13.87
N GLN A 185 7.76 -3.75 -14.13
CA GLN A 185 8.89 -3.18 -13.37
C GLN A 185 8.44 -2.45 -12.11
N LEU A 186 9.28 -2.47 -11.09
CA LEU A 186 9.17 -1.59 -9.93
C LEU A 186 9.70 -0.19 -10.27
N LEU A 187 8.85 0.81 -10.09
CA LEU A 187 9.14 2.22 -10.32
C LEU A 187 8.97 3.03 -9.03
N VAL A 188 9.76 4.08 -8.91
CA VAL A 188 9.54 5.14 -7.92
C VAL A 188 9.32 6.44 -8.67
N ALA A 189 8.15 7.06 -8.46
CA ALA A 189 7.88 8.42 -8.89
C ALA A 189 8.24 9.39 -7.77
N LYS A 190 8.97 10.44 -8.12
CA LYS A 190 9.34 11.56 -7.26
C LYS A 190 8.69 12.81 -7.81
N GLN A 191 7.92 13.51 -6.97
CA GLN A 191 7.19 14.70 -7.38
C GLN A 191 7.39 15.84 -6.38
N ASN A 192 7.70 17.03 -6.89
CA ASN A 192 7.59 18.29 -6.15
C ASN A 192 6.89 19.34 -7.03
N SER A 193 6.85 20.60 -6.58
CA SER A 193 6.16 21.68 -7.30
C SER A 193 6.75 22.00 -8.68
N GLN A 194 7.99 21.56 -8.96
CA GLN A 194 8.72 21.89 -10.17
C GLN A 194 8.98 20.67 -11.06
N VAL A 195 9.12 19.48 -10.48
CA VAL A 195 9.63 18.30 -11.18
C VAL A 195 8.78 17.07 -10.87
N PHE A 196 8.53 16.28 -11.91
CA PHE A 196 8.03 14.91 -11.82
C PHE A 196 9.05 13.98 -12.49
N GLU A 197 9.68 13.12 -11.70
CA GLU A 197 10.69 12.17 -12.15
C GLU A 197 10.25 10.75 -11.85
N VAL A 198 10.59 9.82 -12.74
CA VAL A 198 10.32 8.40 -12.52
C VAL A 198 11.63 7.65 -12.62
N PHE A 199 11.85 6.72 -11.71
CA PHE A 199 13.05 5.90 -11.64
C PHE A 199 12.66 4.44 -11.71
N LYS A 200 13.34 3.67 -12.56
CA LYS A 200 13.27 2.20 -12.56
C LYS A 200 14.22 1.68 -11.49
N VAL A 201 13.67 0.92 -10.54
CA VAL A 201 14.46 0.32 -9.46
C VAL A 201 15.05 -0.99 -9.96
N ASN A 202 16.36 -1.13 -9.88
CA ASN A 202 16.98 -2.44 -10.00
C ASN A 202 16.88 -3.11 -8.63
N VAL A 203 16.30 -4.31 -8.58
CA VAL A 203 16.15 -5.05 -7.30
C VAL A 203 17.36 -5.93 -6.99
N SER A 204 18.24 -6.13 -7.98
CA SER A 204 19.47 -6.93 -7.89
C SER A 204 20.71 -6.08 -7.62
N SER A 205 20.67 -4.78 -7.93
CA SER A 205 21.69 -3.80 -7.53
C SER A 205 21.06 -2.71 -6.66
N THR A 206 21.83 -1.98 -5.86
CA THR A 206 21.29 -0.87 -5.06
C THR A 206 21.15 0.42 -5.86
N GLU A 207 20.69 0.30 -7.12
CA GLU A 207 20.67 1.38 -8.10
C GLU A 207 19.26 1.63 -8.61
N ALA A 208 19.01 2.88 -8.99
CA ALA A 208 17.80 3.26 -9.70
C ALA A 208 18.14 4.15 -10.89
N VAL A 209 17.54 3.87 -12.04
CA VAL A 209 17.82 4.58 -13.29
C VAL A 209 16.64 5.49 -13.62
N LYS A 210 16.89 6.78 -13.82
CA LYS A 210 15.87 7.74 -14.23
C LYS A 210 15.31 7.36 -15.61
N VAL A 211 14.00 7.26 -15.71
CA VAL A 211 13.26 7.01 -16.95
C VAL A 211 13.19 8.31 -17.74
N ARG A 212 13.64 8.29 -19.00
CA ARG A 212 13.76 9.50 -19.84
C ARG A 212 12.43 9.96 -20.46
N SER A 213 11.48 9.05 -20.65
CA SER A 213 10.15 9.32 -21.22
C SER A 213 9.15 8.29 -20.68
N LEU A 214 7.95 8.73 -20.28
CA LEU A 214 6.85 7.82 -19.91
C LEU A 214 6.22 7.13 -21.13
N VAL A 215 6.49 7.62 -22.34
CA VAL A 215 5.84 7.20 -23.59
C VAL A 215 6.54 5.99 -24.22
N ASP A 216 7.81 5.76 -23.93
CA ASP A 216 8.64 4.82 -24.71
C ASP A 216 8.45 3.33 -24.32
N ASN A 217 7.70 3.04 -23.25
CA ASN A 217 7.50 1.66 -22.77
C ASN A 217 6.23 0.98 -23.31
N LEU A 218 5.47 1.63 -24.21
CA LEU A 218 4.29 1.02 -24.85
C LEU A 218 4.62 0.19 -26.10
N HIS A 219 5.85 0.23 -26.61
CA HIS A 219 6.21 -0.35 -27.91
C HIS A 219 7.17 -1.55 -27.87
N GLN A 220 7.55 -2.09 -26.70
CA GLN A 220 8.42 -3.28 -26.63
C GLN A 220 7.68 -4.59 -26.31
N GLY A 221 6.36 -4.66 -26.53
CA GLY A 221 5.54 -5.84 -26.24
C GLY A 221 4.83 -6.49 -27.43
N LEU A 222 5.18 -6.15 -28.67
CA LEU A 222 4.59 -6.77 -29.87
C LEU A 222 5.68 -7.11 -30.91
N SER A 223 6.33 -8.25 -30.70
CA SER A 223 7.07 -9.07 -31.68
C SER A 223 7.38 -10.37 -30.92
N VAL A 224 6.84 -11.56 -31.22
CA VAL A 224 6.38 -12.21 -32.46
C VAL A 224 5.14 -13.03 -32.13
#